data_AF-A0A2D5UNE9-F1
#
_entry.id   AF-A0A2D5UNE9-F1
#
_cell.length_a   1.000
_cell.length_b   1.000
_cell.length_c   1.000
_cell.angle_alpha   90.00
_cell.angle_beta   90.00
_cell.angle_gamma   90.00
#
_symmetry.space_group_name_H-M   'P 1'
#
loop_
_entity.id
_entity.type
_entity.pdbx_description
1 polymer ?
#
loop_
_entity_poly.entity_id
_entity_poly.type
_entity_poly.pdbx_seq_one_letter_code
_entity_poly.pdbx_strand_id
1 'polypeptide(L)' 'MSSKFGVSIDDIDDIDDNTSPDTLESWDSLKHMNLIIALEEEFLVDLSDEDIIEMINYKLIFHRLSRL' A
#
# COMPACT_ATOMS: atom_id res chain seq x y z
N MET A 1 -8.13 5.92 16.69
CA MET A 1 -8.99 4.74 16.50
C MET A 1 -9.23 4.57 15.00
N SER A 2 -8.26 3.98 14.28
CA SER A 2 -8.40 3.57 12.88
C SER A 2 -7.45 2.38 12.63
N SER A 3 -7.76 1.25 13.25
CA SER A 3 -7.04 -0.01 13.06
C SER A 3 -7.53 -0.67 11.78
N LYS A 4 -7.16 -0.15 10.60
CA LYS A 4 -7.57 -0.74 9.31
C LYS A 4 -6.56 -1.74 8.75
N PHE A 5 -5.35 -1.81 9.32
CA PHE A 5 -4.29 -2.69 8.79
C PHE A 5 -3.80 -3.78 9.75
N GLY A 6 -4.11 -3.71 11.04
CA GLY A 6 -3.49 -4.60 12.04
C GLY A 6 -1.97 -4.37 12.21
N VAL A 7 -1.46 -3.33 11.56
CA VAL A 7 -0.11 -2.80 11.73
C VAL A 7 -0.21 -1.80 12.88
N SER A 8 0.50 -2.03 13.97
CA SER A 8 0.58 -1.03 15.04
C SER A 8 1.34 0.16 14.48
N ILE A 9 1.01 1.39 14.88
CA ILE A 9 1.76 2.58 14.44
C ILE A 9 3.25 2.47 14.83
N ASP A 10 3.56 1.67 15.84
CA ASP A 10 4.91 1.29 16.26
C ASP A 10 5.67 0.38 15.26
N ASP A 11 4.98 -0.26 14.29
CA ASP A 11 5.56 -1.12 13.25
C ASP A 11 5.84 -0.36 11.94
N ILE A 12 5.58 0.96 11.88
CA ILE A 12 5.88 1.78 10.69
C ILE A 12 7.39 1.80 10.40
N ASP A 13 8.22 1.69 11.44
CA ASP A 13 9.68 1.60 11.30
C ASP A 13 10.14 0.31 10.58
N ASP A 14 9.27 -0.71 10.48
CA ASP A 14 9.55 -1.96 9.74
C ASP A 14 9.03 -1.93 8.29
N ILE A 15 8.33 -0.87 7.86
CA ILE A 15 7.94 -0.71 6.46
C ILE A 15 9.14 -0.17 5.67
N ASP A 16 9.95 -1.08 5.15
CA ASP A 16 11.07 -0.77 4.27
C ASP A 16 10.69 -0.86 2.78
N ASP A 17 11.63 -0.48 1.90
CA ASP A 17 11.52 -0.63 0.44
C ASP A 17 11.18 -2.06 -0.04
N ASN A 18 11.41 -3.08 0.80
CA ASN A 18 11.17 -4.49 0.52
C ASN A 18 9.82 -4.97 1.06
N THR A 19 9.06 -4.11 1.73
CA THR A 19 7.74 -4.45 2.25
C THR A 19 6.78 -4.67 1.09
N SER A 20 6.37 -5.92 0.96
CA SER A 20 5.51 -6.45 -0.11
C SER A 20 4.56 -7.50 0.47
N PRO A 21 3.55 -7.94 -0.30
CA PRO A 21 2.73 -9.10 0.05
C PRO A 21 3.54 -10.37 0.35
N ASP A 22 4.75 -10.48 -0.18
CA ASP A 22 5.63 -11.64 0.03
C ASP A 22 6.42 -11.57 1.34
N THR A 23 6.77 -10.37 1.81
CA THR A 23 7.57 -10.17 3.03
C THR A 23 6.69 -9.93 4.25
N LEU A 24 5.50 -9.36 4.05
CA LEU A 24 4.52 -9.12 5.08
C LEU A 24 3.33 -10.07 4.89
N GLU A 25 3.32 -11.18 5.62
CA GLU A 25 2.19 -12.16 5.60
C GLU A 25 0.84 -11.49 5.92
N SER A 26 0.90 -10.37 6.65
CA SER A 26 -0.27 -9.55 6.95
C SER A 26 -0.79 -8.75 5.77
N TRP A 27 -0.12 -8.69 4.62
CA TRP A 27 -0.54 -7.97 3.41
C TRP A 27 -1.13 -8.97 2.40
N ASP A 28 -2.35 -9.41 2.68
CA ASP A 28 -3.15 -10.23 1.75
C ASP A 28 -3.74 -9.40 0.59
N SER A 29 -4.35 -10.07 -0.39
CA SER A 29 -4.97 -9.42 -1.55
C SER A 29 -6.09 -8.43 -1.17
N LEU A 30 -6.80 -8.66 -0.06
CA LEU A 30 -7.89 -7.80 0.38
C LEU A 30 -7.35 -6.52 1.01
N LYS A 31 -6.30 -6.62 1.82
CA LYS A 31 -5.57 -5.47 2.36
C LYS A 31 -4.86 -4.69 1.28
N HIS A 32 -4.30 -5.35 0.26
CA HIS A 32 -3.76 -4.67 -0.91
C HIS A 32 -4.83 -3.80 -1.57
N MET A 33 -6.00 -4.34 -1.89
CA MET A 33 -7.10 -3.54 -2.46
C MET A 33 -7.57 -2.42 -1.54
N ASN A 34 -7.65 -2.67 -0.22
CA ASN A 34 -7.99 -1.62 0.75
C ASN A 34 -6.94 -0.50 0.80
N LEU A 35 -5.66 -0.80 0.57
CA LEU A 35 -4.60 0.21 0.47
C LEU A 35 -4.81 1.07 -0.76
N ILE A 36 -5.02 0.45 -1.92
CA ILE A 36 -5.26 1.16 -3.19
C ILE A 36 -6.44 2.13 -3.04
N ILE A 37 -7.59 1.64 -2.57
CA ILE A 37 -8.79 2.47 -2.38
C ILE A 37 -8.51 3.65 -1.43
N ALA A 38 -7.79 3.39 -0.32
CA ALA A 38 -7.44 4.46 0.61
C ALA A 38 -6.51 5.51 -0.02
N LEU A 39 -5.58 5.10 -0.89
CA LEU A 39 -4.71 6.02 -1.62
C LEU A 39 -5.49 6.84 -2.66
N GLU A 40 -6.41 6.22 -3.40
CA GLU A 40 -7.29 6.91 -4.34
C GLU A 40 -8.16 7.96 -3.63
N GLU A 41 -8.75 7.61 -2.49
CA GLU A 41 -9.57 8.53 -1.68
C GLU A 41 -8.75 9.68 -1.07
N GLU A 42 -7.56 9.38 -0.52
CA GLU A 42 -6.72 10.38 0.17
C GLU A 42 -6.06 11.36 -0.81
N PHE A 43 -5.56 10.85 -1.94
CA PHE A 43 -4.87 11.66 -2.95
C PHE A 43 -5.79 12.15 -4.06
N LEU A 44 -7.07 11.72 -4.06
CA LEU A 44 -8.06 12.03 -5.10
C LEU A 44 -7.56 11.68 -6.52
N VAL A 45 -6.93 10.51 -6.62
CA VAL A 45 -6.39 9.96 -7.88
C VAL A 45 -7.16 8.70 -8.26
N ASP A 46 -7.29 8.45 -9.57
CA ASP A 46 -7.78 7.18 -10.08
C ASP A 46 -6.57 6.34 -10.49
N LEU A 47 -6.39 5.17 -9.87
CA LEU A 47 -5.34 4.22 -10.21
C LEU A 47 -5.91 3.18 -11.18
N SER A 48 -5.19 2.94 -12.28
CA SER A 48 -5.63 1.93 -13.24
C SER A 48 -5.30 0.51 -12.76
N ASP A 49 -5.99 -0.51 -13.31
CA ASP A 49 -5.68 -1.91 -13.01
C ASP A 49 -4.20 -2.25 -13.29
N GLU A 50 -3.60 -1.63 -14.31
CA GLU A 50 -2.16 -1.77 -14.60
C GLU A 50 -1.30 -1.22 -13.47
N ASP A 51 -1.68 -0.06 -12.90
CA ASP A 51 -0.97 0.56 -11.78
C ASP A 51 -1.09 -0.30 -10.52
N ILE A 52 -2.27 -0.85 -10.26
CA ILE A 52 -2.53 -1.75 -9.13
C ILE A 52 -1.65 -3.01 -9.25
N ILE A 53 -1.54 -3.59 -10.45
CA ILE A 53 -0.67 -4.74 -10.72
C ILE A 53 0.81 -4.39 -10.59
N GLU A 54 1.22 -3.16 -10.89
CA GLU A 54 2.59 -2.67 -10.67
C GLU A 54 2.87 -2.34 -9.20
N MET A 55 1.86 -2.02 -8.40
CA MET A 55 1.96 -1.56 -7.01
C MET A 55 2.22 -2.67 -5.97
N ILE A 56 2.98 -3.71 -6.32
CA ILE A 56 3.19 -4.90 -5.49
C ILE A 56 4.15 -4.73 -4.30
N ASN A 57 4.70 -3.54 -4.08
CA ASN A 57 5.50 -3.24 -2.88
C ASN A 57 5.47 -1.75 -2.57
N TYR A 58 5.86 -1.40 -1.35
CA TYR A 58 5.89 -0.02 -0.86
C TYR A 58 6.66 0.91 -1.81
N LYS A 59 7.81 0.47 -2.32
CA LYS A 59 8.67 1.26 -3.20
C LYS A 59 7.98 1.64 -4.52
N LEU A 60 7.28 0.70 -5.15
CA LEU A 60 6.57 0.93 -6.41
C LEU A 60 5.38 1.85 -6.20
N ILE A 61 4.64 1.66 -5.10
CA ILE A 61 3.56 2.56 -4.69
C ILE A 61 4.09 3.98 -4.50
N PHE A 62 5.16 4.14 -3.72
CA PHE A 62 5.78 5.43 -3.48
C PHE A 62 6.29 6.06 -4.78
N HIS A 63 6.91 5.28 -5.67
CA HIS A 63 7.40 5.79 -6.94
C HIS A 63 6.25 6.29 -7.84
N ARG A 64 5.14 5.55 -7.91
CA ARG A 64 3.96 5.97 -8.67
C ARG A 64 3.34 7.24 -8.08
N LEU A 65 3.16 7.31 -6.76
CA LEU A 65 2.62 8.49 -6.08
C LEU A 65 3.54 9.72 -6.20
N SER A 66 4.86 9.54 -6.20
CA SER A 66 5.81 10.64 -6.38
C SER A 66 5.83 11.26 -7.78
N ARG A 67 5.18 10.59 -8.75
CA ARG A 67 5.11 11.01 -10.15
C ARG A 67 3.75 11.60 -10.55
N LEU A 68 2.77 11.52 -9.65
CA LEU A 68 1.47 12.18 -9.76
C LEU A 68 1.61 13.65 -9.34
#